data_AF-A0A0F9TTG8-F1
#
_entry.id   AF-A0A0F9TTG8-F1
#
_cell.length_a   1.000
_cell.length_b   1.000
_cell.length_c   1.000
_cell.angle_alpha   90.00
_cell.angle_beta   90.00
_cell.angle_gamma   90.00
#
_symmetry.space_group_name_H-M   'P 1'
#
loop_
_entity.id
_entity.type
_entity.pdbx_description
1 polymer ?
#
loop_
_entity_poly.entity_id
_entity_poly.type
_entity_poly.pdbx_seq_one_letter_code
_entity_poly.pdbx_strand_id
1 'polypeptide(L)'
;MRPPIPHAITSFVAATLLSVSVPVSAAENTRFERGSEVYNQQCAACHQAQGQGIPGSFPPQKNHTAQMYNATDGIGGRRYLGHVLQFGLTGPIKVDGTSYNGNMPAWGGALTNQQMADVLNYVLTAFGNEKRVAGEFQPYTPEEIEAIAGKDLSGKDVYQLRQTLLGQSPEQSRTKATPVRSAPELSLEKSIRDPLYVAVQNSGIVKVLPSKQAWPGVAGAHYNALSPDGSRLMVSGFKTGNVYVLNTASGEVMASVPIGEVAQGVKISPDGRYGLAVAPTQGDVAVIDMNTLELVRKIPVGKVPHNLVYSADGTLAYVTLQGEGALAVVDMRALEKQRQIPTPGLKTPHNIDISANGQRLWLRDFTGNVGVLDLASETMLKTFKVGSGHGGIDVVPGEQYVATGAISASVVTIIDSESLKIVKNVDVGVGPHGVRASRDGQFIYASVTADNHIAVIDTQSLEVVRREPVGGQFPFWLAVPGNP
;
A
#
# COMPACT_ATOMS: atom_id res chain seq x y z
N MET A 1 -15.31 20.36 77.78
CA MET A 1 -14.16 21.26 77.70
C MET A 1 -13.49 21.03 76.35
N ARG A 2 -13.46 22.03 75.45
CA ARG A 2 -12.79 21.94 74.14
C ARG A 2 -11.25 22.00 74.32
N PRO A 3 -10.48 21.21 73.56
CA PRO A 3 -9.13 21.59 73.14
C PRO A 3 -9.07 21.92 71.63
N PRO A 4 -8.01 22.60 71.17
CA PRO A 4 -8.09 23.60 70.11
C PRO A 4 -7.69 23.11 68.71
N ILE A 5 -8.15 23.86 67.71
CA ILE A 5 -7.79 23.77 66.28
C ILE A 5 -6.37 24.34 66.09
N PRO A 6 -5.43 23.65 65.43
CA PRO A 6 -4.16 24.24 65.06
C PRO A 6 -4.24 24.98 63.72
N HIS A 7 -3.77 26.23 63.75
CA HIS A 7 -3.63 27.14 62.62
C HIS A 7 -2.56 26.67 61.61
N ALA A 8 -2.89 26.76 60.32
CA ALA A 8 -1.97 26.55 59.22
C ALA A 8 -0.93 27.70 59.16
N ILE A 9 0.36 27.34 59.19
CA ILE A 9 1.48 28.25 58.94
C ILE A 9 1.97 27.97 57.52
N THR A 10 1.75 28.92 56.62
CA THR A 10 2.34 28.99 55.28
C THR A 10 3.85 29.20 55.36
N SER A 11 4.63 28.24 54.88
CA SER A 11 6.05 28.44 54.52
C SER A 11 6.19 28.39 52.99
N PHE A 12 6.51 29.54 52.40
CA PHE A 12 6.98 29.64 51.03
C PHE A 12 8.45 29.20 50.99
N VAL A 13 8.73 28.05 50.38
CA VAL A 13 10.09 27.66 49.98
C VAL A 13 10.31 28.20 48.57
N ALA A 14 11.15 29.22 48.44
CA ALA A 14 11.64 29.70 47.15
C ALA A 14 12.63 28.66 46.59
N ALA A 15 12.17 27.83 45.65
CA ALA A 15 13.04 26.97 44.87
C ALA A 15 13.73 27.82 43.79
N THR A 16 15.01 28.13 44.00
CA THR A 16 15.86 28.76 42.99
C THR A 16 16.11 27.74 41.87
N LEU A 17 15.40 27.88 40.75
CA LEU A 17 15.70 27.16 39.51
C LEU A 17 17.04 27.69 38.97
N LEU A 18 18.12 26.94 39.22
CA LEU A 18 19.37 27.06 38.47
C LEU A 18 19.07 26.64 37.02
N SER A 19 18.88 27.62 36.14
CA SER A 19 18.87 27.39 34.70
C SER A 19 20.28 26.99 34.27
N VAL A 20 20.48 25.69 34.06
CA VAL A 20 21.66 25.21 33.35
C VAL A 20 21.49 25.65 31.90
N SER A 21 22.15 26.73 31.51
CA SER A 21 22.28 27.13 30.12
C SER A 21 23.13 26.09 29.41
N VAL A 22 22.48 25.20 28.67
CA VAL A 22 23.16 24.28 27.76
C VAL A 22 23.88 25.14 26.71
N PRO A 23 25.20 25.01 26.53
CA PRO A 23 25.90 25.76 25.50
C PRO A 23 25.34 25.39 24.12
N VAL A 24 25.19 26.40 23.26
CA VAL A 24 24.59 26.27 21.92
C VAL A 24 25.18 25.09 21.13
N SER A 25 26.49 24.85 21.25
CA SER A 25 27.18 23.72 20.61
C SER A 25 26.75 22.33 21.09
N ALA A 26 26.35 22.17 22.35
CA ALA A 26 25.84 20.89 22.87
C ALA A 26 24.38 20.65 22.44
N ALA A 27 23.58 21.72 22.37
CA ALA A 27 22.21 21.64 21.85
C ALA A 27 22.19 21.33 20.34
N GLU A 28 23.17 21.83 19.58
CA GLU A 28 23.35 21.52 18.15
C GLU A 28 23.81 20.07 17.92
N ASN A 29 24.78 19.58 18.69
CA ASN A 29 25.23 18.18 18.58
C ASN A 29 24.11 17.18 18.88
N THR A 30 23.32 17.43 19.94
CA THR A 30 22.19 16.54 20.28
C THR A 30 21.08 16.59 19.23
N ARG A 31 20.83 17.73 18.58
CA ARG A 31 19.87 17.86 17.46
C ARG A 31 20.34 17.07 16.24
N PHE A 32 21.62 17.18 15.89
CA PHE A 32 22.19 16.48 14.75
C PHE A 32 22.10 14.95 14.93
N GLU A 33 22.41 14.44 16.11
CA GLU A 33 22.31 13.00 16.44
C GLU A 33 20.87 12.49 16.31
N ARG A 34 19.89 13.18 16.91
CA ARG A 34 18.47 12.80 16.81
C ARG A 34 17.98 12.82 15.36
N GLY A 35 18.35 13.84 14.60
CA GLY A 35 17.96 13.96 13.20
C GLY A 35 18.58 12.84 12.33
N SER A 36 19.85 12.50 12.58
CA SER A 36 20.51 11.38 11.91
C SER A 36 19.85 10.04 12.22
N GLU A 37 19.39 9.83 13.46
CA GLU A 37 18.70 8.60 13.85
C GLU A 37 17.37 8.45 13.09
N VAL A 38 16.55 9.51 13.08
CA VAL A 38 15.28 9.51 12.33
C VAL A 38 15.53 9.27 10.84
N TYR A 39 16.54 9.92 10.26
CA TYR A 39 16.90 9.72 8.85
C TYR A 39 17.26 8.28 8.53
N ASN A 40 18.11 7.66 9.36
CA ASN A 40 18.56 6.28 9.14
C ASN A 40 17.42 5.27 9.28
N GLN A 41 16.49 5.50 10.21
CA GLN A 41 15.36 4.59 10.44
C GLN A 41 14.27 4.74 9.38
N GLN A 42 13.98 5.96 8.91
CA GLN A 42 12.76 6.26 8.16
C GLN A 42 13.03 6.68 6.70
N CYS A 43 14.20 7.23 6.40
CA CYS A 43 14.46 7.90 5.12
C CYS A 43 15.53 7.20 4.27
N ALA A 44 16.54 6.58 4.91
CA ALA A 44 17.71 6.02 4.23
C ALA A 44 17.40 4.86 3.28
N ALA A 45 16.31 4.12 3.49
CA ALA A 45 15.90 3.05 2.58
C ALA A 45 15.63 3.57 1.15
N CYS A 46 15.06 4.78 1.03
CA CYS A 46 14.74 5.40 -0.24
C CYS A 46 15.81 6.41 -0.68
N HIS A 47 16.37 7.18 0.25
CA HIS A 47 17.33 8.25 -0.07
C HIS A 47 18.81 7.86 0.07
N GLN A 48 19.09 6.62 0.47
CA GLN A 48 20.42 6.07 0.76
C GLN A 48 21.12 6.75 1.94
N ALA A 49 22.03 6.03 2.61
CA ALA A 49 22.65 6.49 3.86
C ALA A 49 23.44 7.81 3.74
N GLN A 50 23.90 8.18 2.54
CA GLN A 50 24.61 9.44 2.29
C GLN A 50 23.80 10.39 1.38
N GLY A 51 22.48 10.20 1.31
CA GLY A 51 21.58 11.09 0.59
C GLY A 51 21.67 11.02 -0.94
N GLN A 52 22.23 9.97 -1.53
CA GLN A 52 22.38 9.86 -2.99
C GLN A 52 21.08 9.62 -3.75
N GLY A 53 20.03 9.13 -3.08
CA GLY A 53 18.81 8.69 -3.75
C GLY A 53 18.98 7.40 -4.56
N ILE A 54 17.89 7.00 -5.22
CA ILE A 54 17.84 5.88 -6.16
C ILE A 54 17.44 6.47 -7.52
N PRO A 55 18.33 6.50 -8.53
CA PRO A 55 18.06 7.08 -9.84
C PRO A 55 16.73 6.61 -10.44
N GLY A 56 15.93 7.54 -10.96
CA GLY A 56 14.61 7.25 -11.55
C GLY A 56 13.47 7.06 -10.54
N SER A 57 13.80 6.73 -9.28
CA SER A 57 12.81 6.46 -8.23
C SER A 57 12.81 7.56 -7.17
N PHE A 58 13.86 7.68 -6.36
CA PHE A 58 13.90 8.63 -5.24
C PHE A 58 15.04 9.63 -5.42
N PRO A 59 14.78 10.95 -5.30
CA PRO A 59 15.78 11.97 -5.57
C PRO A 59 16.93 11.95 -4.56
N PRO A 60 18.11 12.48 -4.93
CA PRO A 60 19.15 12.78 -3.97
C PRO A 60 18.69 13.87 -3.00
N GLN A 61 19.06 13.73 -1.74
CA GLN A 61 19.02 14.81 -0.75
C GLN A 61 20.36 15.56 -0.70
N LYS A 62 21.45 14.82 -0.95
CA LYS A 62 22.80 15.34 -1.08
C LYS A 62 22.87 16.44 -2.13
N ASN A 63 23.40 17.60 -1.75
CA ASN A 63 23.59 18.78 -2.60
C ASN A 63 22.32 19.41 -3.20
N HIS A 64 21.13 18.89 -2.88
CA HIS A 64 19.86 19.28 -3.48
C HIS A 64 18.92 19.95 -2.48
N THR A 65 18.80 19.43 -1.26
CA THR A 65 17.80 19.92 -0.30
C THR A 65 18.04 21.39 0.08
N ALA A 66 19.31 21.82 0.14
CA ALA A 66 19.67 23.23 0.36
C ALA A 66 19.15 24.16 -0.75
N GLN A 67 19.09 23.71 -2.01
CA GLN A 67 18.50 24.49 -3.10
C GLN A 67 17.01 24.75 -2.84
N MET A 68 16.28 23.73 -2.39
CA MET A 68 14.86 23.87 -2.06
C MET A 68 14.66 24.80 -0.88
N TYR A 69 15.52 24.71 0.14
CA TYR A 69 15.49 25.60 1.30
C TYR A 69 15.70 27.07 0.94
N ASN A 70 16.64 27.35 0.03
CA ASN A 70 16.99 28.72 -0.38
C ASN A 70 15.94 29.40 -1.27
N ALA A 71 14.99 28.64 -1.82
CA ALA A 71 14.00 29.20 -2.72
C ALA A 71 13.04 30.15 -1.97
N THR A 72 12.80 31.34 -2.52
CA THR A 72 11.97 32.38 -1.89
C THR A 72 10.60 32.55 -2.53
N ASP A 73 10.37 31.95 -3.69
CA ASP A 73 9.12 32.06 -4.44
C ASP A 73 7.97 31.24 -3.81
N GLY A 74 6.74 31.50 -4.25
CA GLY A 74 5.55 30.77 -3.78
C GLY A 74 5.36 30.86 -2.27
N ILE A 75 5.33 29.71 -1.60
CA ILE A 75 5.18 29.63 -0.13
C ILE A 75 6.52 29.71 0.62
N GLY A 76 7.63 29.86 -0.10
CA GLY A 76 8.99 29.79 0.43
C GLY A 76 9.49 28.35 0.65
N GLY A 77 10.78 28.18 0.44
CA GLY A 77 11.48 26.90 0.45
C GLY A 77 11.43 26.18 1.78
N ARG A 78 11.57 26.92 2.88
CA ARG A 78 11.46 26.37 4.22
C ARG A 78 10.10 25.72 4.46
N ARG A 79 9.03 26.48 4.16
CA ARG A 79 7.66 26.04 4.35
C ARG A 79 7.36 24.84 3.44
N TYR A 80 7.83 24.86 2.20
CA TYR A 80 7.71 23.73 1.28
C TYR A 80 8.33 22.44 1.82
N LEU A 81 9.56 22.47 2.34
CA LEU A 81 10.22 21.29 2.90
C LEU A 81 9.46 20.70 4.10
N GLY A 82 8.85 21.56 4.94
CA GLY A 82 7.95 21.09 5.99
C GLY A 82 6.69 20.42 5.44
N HIS A 83 6.10 20.95 4.36
CA HIS A 83 4.94 20.30 3.71
C HIS A 83 5.32 18.95 3.09
N VAL A 84 6.53 18.82 2.55
CA VAL A 84 7.04 17.55 2.01
C VAL A 84 7.13 16.45 3.08
N LEU A 85 7.55 16.78 4.31
CA LEU A 85 7.50 15.80 5.41
C LEU A 85 6.08 15.57 5.91
N GLN A 86 5.32 16.64 6.14
CA GLN A 86 3.99 16.56 6.73
C GLN A 86 3.01 15.77 5.86
N PHE A 87 3.02 16.04 4.54
CA PHE A 87 1.99 15.59 3.59
C PHE A 87 2.55 14.70 2.46
N GLY A 88 3.86 14.47 2.43
CA GLY A 88 4.51 13.71 1.38
C GLY A 88 4.67 14.50 0.07
N LEU A 89 5.10 13.81 -0.98
CA LEU A 89 5.27 14.38 -2.31
C LEU A 89 4.96 13.32 -3.37
N THR A 90 4.00 13.63 -4.23
CA THR A 90 3.50 12.72 -5.27
C THR A 90 3.49 13.44 -6.61
N GLY A 91 4.40 13.05 -7.50
CA GLY A 91 4.50 13.60 -8.85
C GLY A 91 5.91 13.48 -9.42
N PRO A 92 6.07 13.48 -10.75
CA PRO A 92 7.38 13.37 -11.37
C PRO A 92 8.18 14.65 -11.11
N ILE A 93 9.30 14.55 -10.41
CA ILE A 93 10.19 15.69 -10.19
C ILE A 93 11.48 15.55 -10.98
N LYS A 94 12.08 16.68 -11.34
CA LYS A 94 13.43 16.71 -11.90
C LYS A 94 14.41 17.27 -10.88
N VAL A 95 15.54 16.59 -10.76
CA VAL A 95 16.70 17.04 -9.98
C VAL A 95 17.93 16.85 -10.87
N ASP A 96 18.66 17.93 -11.14
CA ASP A 96 19.84 17.95 -12.02
C ASP A 96 19.60 17.26 -13.38
N GLY A 97 18.44 17.52 -14.00
CA GLY A 97 18.06 16.93 -15.29
C GLY A 97 17.57 15.48 -15.24
N THR A 98 17.74 14.78 -14.12
CA THR A 98 17.23 13.41 -13.92
C THR A 98 15.79 13.44 -13.41
N SER A 99 14.91 12.63 -13.99
CA SER A 99 13.51 12.51 -13.57
C SER A 99 13.36 11.44 -12.50
N TYR A 100 12.55 11.71 -11.46
CA TYR A 100 12.26 10.82 -10.35
C TYR A 100 10.76 10.71 -10.18
N ASN A 101 10.25 9.47 -10.11
CA ASN A 101 8.81 9.18 -10.10
C ASN A 101 8.35 8.43 -8.85
N GLY A 102 9.22 8.23 -7.86
CA GLY A 102 8.88 7.64 -6.58
C GLY A 102 8.13 8.64 -5.71
N ASN A 103 7.09 8.15 -5.03
CA ASN A 103 6.33 8.96 -4.09
C ASN A 103 7.03 9.00 -2.73
N MET A 104 7.13 10.19 -2.15
CA MET A 104 7.54 10.37 -0.78
C MET A 104 6.31 10.27 0.13
N PRO A 105 6.26 9.32 1.09
CA PRO A 105 5.11 9.18 1.99
C PRO A 105 4.95 10.40 2.89
N ALA A 106 3.73 10.63 3.35
CA ALA A 106 3.43 11.60 4.40
C ALA A 106 3.86 11.05 5.76
N TRP A 107 4.51 11.88 6.58
CA TRP A 107 4.95 11.53 7.93
C TRP A 107 4.13 12.21 9.03
N GLY A 108 3.20 13.09 8.67
CA GLY A 108 2.23 13.65 9.60
C GLY A 108 1.46 12.53 10.32
N GLY A 109 1.50 12.53 11.65
CA GLY A 109 0.89 11.49 12.49
C GLY A 109 1.73 10.23 12.68
N ALA A 110 2.76 9.99 11.86
CA ALA A 110 3.73 8.90 12.04
C ALA A 110 5.00 9.37 12.78
N LEU A 111 5.41 10.62 12.57
CA LEU A 111 6.49 11.28 13.29
C LEU A 111 5.94 12.43 14.13
N THR A 112 6.57 12.67 15.28
CA THR A 112 6.31 13.88 16.08
C THR A 112 6.86 15.13 15.38
N ASN A 113 6.32 16.30 15.73
CA ASN A 113 6.82 17.59 15.23
C ASN A 113 8.32 17.78 15.54
N GLN A 114 8.79 17.28 16.69
CA GLN A 114 10.20 17.28 17.06
C GLN A 114 11.05 16.40 16.13
N GLN A 115 10.60 15.18 15.83
CA GLN A 115 11.32 14.28 14.91
C GLN A 115 11.38 14.83 13.49
N MET A 116 10.30 15.46 13.02
CA MET A 116 10.29 16.12 11.70
C MET A 116 11.23 17.33 11.65
N ALA A 117 11.26 18.16 12.71
CA ALA A 117 12.20 19.27 12.80
C ALA A 117 13.66 18.77 12.83
N ASP A 118 13.96 17.75 13.65
CA ASP A 118 15.30 17.19 13.77
C ASP A 118 15.80 16.58 12.45
N VAL A 119 14.96 15.85 11.71
CA VAL A 119 15.39 15.24 10.43
C VAL A 119 15.57 16.28 9.31
N LEU A 120 14.76 17.34 9.25
CA LEU A 120 15.00 18.46 8.31
C LEU A 120 16.33 19.15 8.61
N ASN A 121 16.58 19.42 9.89
CA ASN A 121 17.83 20.03 10.35
C ASN A 121 19.04 19.18 9.96
N TYR A 122 18.97 17.86 10.18
CA TYR A 122 20.02 16.94 9.77
C TYR A 122 20.23 16.94 8.25
N VAL A 123 19.18 16.78 7.43
CA VAL A 123 19.32 16.73 5.96
C VAL A 123 19.91 18.04 5.40
N LEU A 124 19.60 19.18 6.00
CA LEU A 124 20.10 20.50 5.56
C LEU A 124 21.53 20.79 6.01
N THR A 125 22.01 20.12 7.05
CA THR A 125 23.36 20.31 7.61
C THR A 125 24.30 19.11 7.39
N ALA A 126 23.80 18.06 6.72
CA ALA A 126 24.56 16.89 6.32
C ALA A 126 24.77 16.85 4.80
N PHE A 127 25.54 15.87 4.34
CA PHE A 127 25.75 15.54 2.93
C PHE A 127 26.37 16.66 2.08
N GLY A 128 26.95 17.71 2.67
CA GLY A 128 27.48 18.87 1.95
C GLY A 128 26.44 19.96 1.72
N ASN A 129 25.23 19.83 2.26
CA ASN A 129 24.19 20.85 2.18
C ASN A 129 24.51 22.07 3.06
N GLU A 130 25.28 21.88 4.14
CA GLU A 130 25.68 22.95 5.07
C GLU A 130 26.47 24.07 4.38
N LYS A 131 27.17 23.76 3.28
CA LYS A 131 27.94 24.72 2.47
C LYS A 131 27.09 25.43 1.41
N ARG A 132 25.83 25.02 1.24
CA ARG A 132 24.93 25.44 0.18
C ARG A 132 23.70 26.19 0.70
N VAL A 133 23.42 26.12 2.00
CA VAL A 133 22.42 26.97 2.65
C VAL A 133 22.85 28.43 2.51
N ALA A 134 21.95 29.28 2.03
CA ALA A 134 22.19 30.70 1.87
C ALA A 134 22.02 31.42 3.22
N GLY A 135 23.01 32.25 3.58
CA GLY A 135 23.01 33.01 4.83
C GLY A 135 23.24 32.14 6.06
N GLU A 136 22.88 32.66 7.23
CA GLU A 136 22.95 31.92 8.49
C GLU A 136 21.85 30.85 8.53
N PHE A 137 22.24 29.59 8.77
CA PHE A 137 21.28 28.49 8.86
C PHE A 137 20.31 28.71 10.01
N GLN A 138 19.02 28.74 9.70
CA GLN A 138 17.96 28.84 10.69
C GLN A 138 17.44 27.41 10.95
N PRO A 139 17.58 26.84 12.15
CA PRO A 139 17.05 25.51 12.42
C PRO A 139 15.52 25.49 12.45
N TYR A 140 14.91 24.42 11.95
CA TYR A 140 13.49 24.14 12.15
C TYR A 140 13.21 23.88 13.62
N THR A 141 12.06 24.35 14.10
CA THR A 141 11.53 24.06 15.44
C THR A 141 10.26 23.21 15.36
N PRO A 142 9.88 22.48 16.42
CA PRO A 142 8.62 21.74 16.46
C PRO A 142 7.40 22.62 16.22
N GLU A 143 7.41 23.86 16.71
CA GLU A 143 6.33 24.83 16.55
C GLU A 143 6.19 25.28 15.09
N GLU A 144 7.31 25.41 14.36
CA GLU A 144 7.30 25.68 12.91
C GLU A 144 6.64 24.52 12.15
N ILE A 145 6.92 23.28 12.53
CA ILE A 145 6.29 22.09 11.93
C ILE A 145 4.79 22.02 12.28
N GLU A 146 4.43 22.32 13.52
CA GLU A 146 3.03 22.35 13.95
C GLU A 146 2.21 23.38 13.16
N ALA A 147 2.78 24.57 12.92
CA ALA A 147 2.14 25.61 12.13
C ALA A 147 1.95 25.21 10.64
N ILE A 148 2.72 24.24 10.15
CA ILE A 148 2.60 23.67 8.81
C ILE A 148 1.53 22.58 8.73
N ALA A 149 1.22 21.91 9.85
CA ALA A 149 0.24 20.82 9.91
C ALA A 149 -1.23 21.25 9.69
N GLY A 150 -1.52 22.55 9.51
CA GLY A 150 -2.85 23.03 9.12
C GLY A 150 -3.25 22.59 7.70
N LYS A 151 -4.54 22.78 7.34
CA LYS A 151 -5.21 22.38 6.06
C LYS A 151 -4.54 21.21 5.33
N ASP A 152 -5.13 20.03 5.49
CA ASP A 152 -4.70 18.79 4.83
C ASP A 152 -4.40 18.98 3.34
N LEU A 153 -3.12 18.88 2.98
CA LEU A 153 -2.67 18.80 1.59
C LEU A 153 -2.41 17.36 1.19
N SER A 154 -2.64 17.03 -0.07
CA SER A 154 -2.16 15.78 -0.66
C SER A 154 -0.72 15.92 -1.14
N GLY A 155 -0.01 14.80 -1.32
CA GLY A 155 1.32 14.82 -1.97
C GLY A 155 1.30 15.42 -3.39
N LYS A 156 0.17 15.37 -4.10
CA LYS A 156 0.00 16.04 -5.40
C LYS A 156 -0.08 17.57 -5.24
N ASP A 157 -0.73 18.06 -4.18
CA ASP A 157 -0.76 19.50 -3.87
C ASP A 157 0.65 20.00 -3.50
N VAL A 158 1.40 19.22 -2.72
CA VAL A 158 2.81 19.52 -2.44
C VAL A 158 3.65 19.50 -3.72
N TYR A 159 3.36 18.61 -4.67
CA TYR A 159 4.00 18.64 -5.99
C TYR A 159 3.68 19.95 -6.75
N GLN A 160 2.45 20.45 -6.70
CA GLN A 160 2.12 21.75 -7.30
C GLN A 160 2.84 22.92 -6.60
N LEU A 161 2.94 22.88 -5.26
CA LEU A 161 3.74 23.84 -4.49
C LEU A 161 5.22 23.83 -4.92
N ARG A 162 5.76 22.67 -5.30
CA ARG A 162 7.12 22.57 -5.86
C ARG A 162 7.25 23.30 -7.20
N GLN A 163 6.25 23.17 -8.09
CA GLN A 163 6.30 23.81 -9.40
C GLN A 163 6.34 25.33 -9.25
N THR A 164 5.46 25.88 -8.39
CA THR A 164 5.42 27.32 -8.13
C THR A 164 6.70 27.81 -7.44
N LEU A 165 7.27 27.03 -6.51
CA LEU A 165 8.53 27.34 -5.85
C LEU A 165 9.73 27.45 -6.81
N LEU A 166 9.71 26.68 -7.91
CA LEU A 166 10.80 26.66 -8.90
C LEU A 166 10.54 27.59 -10.10
N GLY A 167 9.58 28.51 -9.99
CA GLY A 167 9.20 29.41 -11.08
C GLY A 167 8.61 28.69 -12.30
N GLN A 168 8.22 27.43 -12.14
CA GLN A 168 7.62 26.62 -13.20
C GLN A 168 6.11 26.91 -13.19
N SER A 169 5.66 27.71 -14.16
CA SER A 169 4.25 28.06 -14.29
C SER A 169 3.41 26.80 -14.53
N PRO A 170 2.24 26.62 -13.87
CA PRO A 170 1.38 25.44 -14.04
C PRO A 170 0.99 25.14 -15.50
N GLU A 171 1.11 26.13 -16.39
CA GLU A 171 0.79 26.02 -17.81
C GLU A 171 1.89 25.37 -18.68
N GLN A 172 3.17 25.41 -18.26
CA GLN A 172 4.28 24.95 -19.12
C GLN A 172 4.55 23.44 -19.05
N SER A 173 3.92 22.72 -18.13
CA SER A 173 3.94 21.25 -18.07
C SER A 173 2.71 20.60 -18.71
N ARG A 174 1.78 21.38 -19.27
CA ARG A 174 0.72 20.82 -20.12
C ARG A 174 1.30 20.57 -21.52
N THR A 175 1.99 19.44 -21.72
CA THR A 175 1.71 18.69 -22.95
C THR A 175 0.19 18.60 -23.02
N LYS A 176 -0.44 19.05 -24.11
CA LYS A 176 -1.90 18.98 -24.32
C LYS A 176 -2.40 17.58 -23.94
N ALA A 177 -2.74 17.38 -22.67
CA ALA A 177 -3.76 16.47 -22.27
C ALA A 177 -5.01 17.15 -22.80
N THR A 178 -5.48 16.67 -23.94
CA THR A 178 -6.88 16.80 -24.33
C THR A 178 -7.70 16.68 -23.05
N PRO A 179 -8.63 17.61 -22.76
CA PRO A 179 -9.47 17.45 -21.59
C PRO A 179 -10.14 16.08 -21.72
N VAL A 180 -9.65 15.11 -20.94
CA VAL A 180 -10.32 13.83 -20.81
C VAL A 180 -11.59 14.24 -20.09
N ARG A 181 -12.68 14.32 -20.86
CA ARG A 181 -14.02 14.38 -20.32
C ARG A 181 -14.08 13.29 -19.26
N SER A 182 -14.02 13.67 -17.98
CA SER A 182 -14.17 12.69 -16.91
C SER A 182 -15.48 11.99 -17.20
N ALA A 183 -15.45 10.67 -17.32
CA ALA A 183 -16.67 9.91 -17.47
C ALA A 183 -17.64 10.36 -16.37
N PRO A 184 -18.92 10.60 -16.67
CA PRO A 184 -19.86 11.06 -15.67
C PRO A 184 -19.84 10.09 -14.49
N GLU A 185 -19.64 10.63 -13.29
CA GLU A 185 -19.50 9.81 -12.09
C GLU A 185 -20.79 8.98 -11.88
N LEU A 186 -20.65 7.65 -11.85
CA LEU A 186 -21.77 6.76 -11.57
C LEU A 186 -22.08 6.80 -10.07
N SER A 187 -23.38 6.68 -9.74
CA SER A 187 -23.77 6.50 -8.34
C SER A 187 -23.17 5.21 -7.77
N LEU A 188 -23.07 5.15 -6.44
CA LEU A 188 -22.49 3.99 -5.74
C LEU A 188 -23.21 2.69 -6.12
N GLU A 189 -24.53 2.72 -6.14
CA GLU A 189 -25.39 1.56 -6.42
C GLU A 189 -25.29 1.09 -7.88
N LYS A 190 -25.00 2.01 -8.81
CA LYS A 190 -24.83 1.68 -10.23
C LYS A 190 -23.43 1.14 -10.54
N SER A 191 -22.43 1.61 -9.82
CA SER A 191 -21.03 1.25 -10.02
C SER A 191 -20.61 0.03 -9.19
N ILE A 192 -21.26 -0.23 -8.05
CA ILE A 192 -21.05 -1.40 -7.19
C ILE A 192 -22.41 -2.07 -6.97
N ARG A 193 -22.77 -2.96 -7.91
CA ARG A 193 -24.09 -3.63 -7.97
C ARG A 193 -24.19 -4.81 -7.01
N ASP A 194 -23.12 -5.57 -6.88
CA ASP A 194 -22.99 -6.68 -5.95
C ASP A 194 -22.21 -6.24 -4.71
N PRO A 195 -22.43 -6.86 -3.52
CA PRO A 195 -21.67 -6.55 -2.32
C PRO A 195 -20.16 -6.69 -2.55
N LEU A 196 -19.42 -5.62 -2.28
CA LEU A 196 -17.96 -5.59 -2.30
C LEU A 196 -17.45 -5.63 -0.86
N TYR A 197 -16.62 -6.62 -0.54
CA TYR A 197 -16.05 -6.81 0.80
C TYR A 197 -14.60 -6.35 0.81
N VAL A 198 -14.32 -5.22 1.46
CA VAL A 198 -13.00 -4.58 1.49
C VAL A 198 -12.32 -4.85 2.83
N ALA A 199 -11.17 -5.50 2.82
CA ALA A 199 -10.33 -5.65 4.00
C ALA A 199 -9.59 -4.34 4.29
N VAL A 200 -9.82 -3.75 5.47
CA VAL A 200 -9.20 -2.47 5.88
C VAL A 200 -8.19 -2.75 6.97
N GLN A 201 -6.91 -2.77 6.59
CA GLN A 201 -5.87 -3.44 7.38
C GLN A 201 -5.63 -2.82 8.74
N ASN A 202 -5.47 -1.50 8.79
CA ASN A 202 -5.13 -0.80 10.03
C ASN A 202 -6.34 -0.61 10.95
N SER A 203 -7.55 -0.84 10.46
CA SER A 203 -8.78 -0.73 11.23
C SER A 203 -9.30 -2.08 11.74
N GLY A 204 -8.79 -3.20 11.23
CA GLY A 204 -9.24 -4.53 11.65
C GLY A 204 -10.72 -4.79 11.36
N ILE A 205 -11.21 -4.24 10.24
CA ILE A 205 -12.61 -4.36 9.79
C ILE A 205 -12.68 -4.90 8.36
N VAL A 206 -13.84 -5.44 8.01
CA VAL A 206 -14.31 -5.55 6.63
C VAL A 206 -15.32 -4.44 6.36
N LYS A 207 -15.05 -3.57 5.39
CA LYS A 207 -16.05 -2.61 4.88
C LYS A 207 -16.87 -3.26 3.78
N VAL A 208 -18.19 -3.14 3.84
CA VAL A 208 -19.10 -3.66 2.81
C VAL A 208 -19.69 -2.51 2.02
N LEU A 209 -19.57 -2.54 0.69
CA LEU A 209 -20.19 -1.59 -0.22
C LEU A 209 -21.23 -2.32 -1.08
N PRO A 210 -22.35 -1.69 -1.47
CA PRO A 210 -22.69 -0.27 -1.27
C PRO A 210 -23.33 0.04 0.10
N SER A 211 -23.61 -0.96 0.94
CA SER A 211 -24.32 -0.79 2.23
C SER A 211 -23.58 0.06 3.26
N LYS A 212 -22.27 0.27 3.07
CA LYS A 212 -21.34 1.00 3.94
C LYS A 212 -21.19 0.42 5.35
N GLN A 213 -21.66 -0.80 5.59
CA GLN A 213 -21.46 -1.49 6.87
C GLN A 213 -19.97 -1.71 7.12
N ALA A 214 -19.57 -1.66 8.40
CA ALA A 214 -18.23 -1.98 8.86
C ALA A 214 -18.33 -3.15 9.83
N TRP A 215 -17.77 -4.30 9.46
CA TRP A 215 -17.79 -5.52 10.26
C TRP A 215 -16.46 -5.63 11.03
N PRO A 216 -16.48 -5.52 12.37
CA PRO A 216 -15.28 -5.62 13.19
C PRO A 216 -14.86 -7.08 13.41
N GLY A 217 -13.80 -7.29 14.19
CA GLY A 217 -13.39 -8.61 14.66
C GLY A 217 -12.38 -9.35 13.76
N VAL A 218 -11.82 -8.65 12.77
CA VAL A 218 -10.80 -9.20 11.85
C VAL A 218 -9.46 -8.50 12.03
N ALA A 219 -8.83 -8.69 13.19
CA ALA A 219 -7.58 -8.03 13.52
C ALA A 219 -6.49 -8.28 12.47
N GLY A 220 -5.93 -7.19 11.92
CA GLY A 220 -4.94 -7.26 10.85
C GLY A 220 -5.50 -7.73 9.50
N ALA A 221 -6.80 -7.49 9.23
CA ALA A 221 -7.47 -7.82 7.96
C ALA A 221 -6.60 -7.52 6.75
N HIS A 222 -6.35 -8.52 5.91
CA HIS A 222 -5.37 -8.40 4.83
C HIS A 222 -5.94 -8.88 3.50
N TYR A 223 -5.75 -10.14 3.12
CA TYR A 223 -6.45 -10.75 2.00
C TYR A 223 -7.84 -11.25 2.42
N ASN A 224 -8.77 -11.27 1.48
CA ASN A 224 -10.05 -11.93 1.66
C ASN A 224 -10.53 -12.64 0.38
N ALA A 225 -11.40 -13.63 0.55
CA ALA A 225 -12.02 -14.41 -0.51
C ALA A 225 -13.40 -14.91 -0.08
N LEU A 226 -14.32 -15.06 -1.04
CA LEU A 226 -15.68 -15.53 -0.80
C LEU A 226 -15.81 -17.02 -1.10
N SER A 227 -16.75 -17.68 -0.41
CA SER A 227 -17.24 -18.98 -0.85
C SER A 227 -17.98 -18.86 -2.19
N PRO A 228 -18.07 -19.94 -2.99
CA PRO A 228 -18.75 -19.91 -4.29
C PRO A 228 -20.20 -19.44 -4.23
N ASP A 229 -20.92 -19.77 -3.15
CA ASP A 229 -22.30 -19.35 -2.88
C ASP A 229 -22.41 -17.92 -2.30
N GLY A 230 -21.27 -17.28 -2.01
CA GLY A 230 -21.18 -15.96 -1.40
C GLY A 230 -21.60 -15.89 0.07
N SER A 231 -21.88 -17.01 0.74
CA SER A 231 -22.40 -17.04 2.12
C SER A 231 -21.32 -16.93 3.21
N ARG A 232 -20.05 -17.11 2.84
CA ARG A 232 -18.88 -17.03 3.72
C ARG A 232 -17.82 -16.13 3.14
N LEU A 233 -17.18 -15.34 3.99
CA LEU A 233 -16.00 -14.55 3.66
C LEU A 233 -14.84 -15.02 4.54
N MET A 234 -13.77 -15.52 3.91
CA MET A 234 -12.52 -15.83 4.58
C MET A 234 -11.59 -14.61 4.53
N VAL A 235 -10.97 -14.25 5.66
CA VAL A 235 -10.09 -13.08 5.80
C VAL A 235 -8.82 -13.48 6.56
N SER A 236 -7.65 -13.20 5.98
CA SER A 236 -6.36 -13.42 6.67
C SER A 236 -6.02 -12.27 7.62
N GLY A 237 -5.48 -12.58 8.79
CA GLY A 237 -4.91 -11.63 9.75
C GLY A 237 -3.38 -11.57 9.65
N PHE A 238 -2.84 -10.57 8.94
CA PHE A 238 -1.42 -10.50 8.58
C PHE A 238 -0.46 -10.59 9.78
N LYS A 239 -0.75 -9.89 10.88
CA LYS A 239 0.11 -9.86 12.08
C LYS A 239 -0.39 -10.75 13.22
N THR A 240 -1.53 -11.41 13.04
CA THR A 240 -2.11 -12.28 14.06
C THR A 240 -1.89 -13.75 13.74
N GLY A 241 -1.60 -14.08 12.47
CA GLY A 241 -1.46 -15.45 12.02
C GLY A 241 -2.77 -16.24 12.04
N ASN A 242 -3.91 -15.56 12.21
CA ASN A 242 -5.24 -16.15 12.20
C ASN A 242 -5.90 -15.99 10.83
N VAL A 243 -6.83 -16.90 10.53
CA VAL A 243 -7.80 -16.78 9.45
C VAL A 243 -9.18 -16.66 10.06
N TYR A 244 -9.89 -15.61 9.73
CA TYR A 244 -11.25 -15.36 10.17
C TYR A 244 -12.23 -15.84 9.10
N VAL A 245 -13.32 -16.49 9.50
CA VAL A 245 -14.43 -16.84 8.61
C VAL A 245 -15.67 -16.11 9.07
N LEU A 246 -16.26 -15.31 8.19
CA LEU A 246 -17.42 -14.47 8.48
C LEU A 246 -18.65 -14.96 7.72
N ASN A 247 -19.83 -14.82 8.34
CA ASN A 247 -21.11 -14.93 7.66
C ASN A 247 -21.40 -13.64 6.89
N THR A 248 -21.64 -13.71 5.59
CA THR A 248 -21.83 -12.51 4.76
C THR A 248 -23.21 -11.86 4.87
N ALA A 249 -24.19 -12.53 5.48
CA ALA A 249 -25.50 -11.94 5.74
C ALA A 249 -25.50 -11.06 6.99
N SER A 250 -24.70 -11.41 8.01
CA SER A 250 -24.67 -10.71 9.31
C SER A 250 -23.36 -9.95 9.60
N GLY A 251 -22.26 -10.33 8.94
CA GLY A 251 -20.91 -9.86 9.29
C GLY A 251 -20.31 -10.52 10.52
N GLU A 252 -20.98 -11.54 11.08
CA GLU A 252 -20.52 -12.26 12.26
C GLU A 252 -19.27 -13.09 11.96
N VAL A 253 -18.26 -12.99 12.82
CA VAL A 253 -17.07 -13.86 12.81
C VAL A 253 -17.47 -15.22 13.38
N MET A 254 -17.63 -16.21 12.52
CA MET A 254 -18.01 -17.58 12.88
C MET A 254 -16.84 -18.39 13.45
N ALA A 255 -15.62 -18.10 12.98
CA ALA A 255 -14.41 -18.77 13.42
C ALA A 255 -13.18 -17.87 13.32
N SER A 256 -12.18 -18.15 14.17
CA SER A 256 -10.83 -17.60 14.11
C SER A 256 -9.85 -18.75 14.23
N VAL A 257 -9.22 -19.13 13.12
CA VAL A 257 -8.39 -20.33 13.02
C VAL A 257 -6.90 -19.93 13.00
N PRO A 258 -6.10 -20.32 14.00
CA PRO A 258 -4.67 -20.03 14.01
C PRO A 258 -3.93 -20.91 13.01
N ILE A 259 -3.18 -20.29 12.09
CA ILE A 259 -2.41 -21.01 11.05
C ILE A 259 -0.90 -20.81 11.18
N GLY A 260 -0.43 -19.84 11.97
CA GLY A 260 1.00 -19.57 12.13
C GLY A 260 1.25 -18.20 12.74
N GLU A 261 2.36 -17.57 12.36
CA GLU A 261 2.74 -16.22 12.81
C GLU A 261 2.16 -15.12 11.91
N VAL A 262 2.07 -15.43 10.61
CA VAL A 262 1.59 -14.52 9.57
C VAL A 262 0.60 -15.30 8.70
N ALA A 263 -0.51 -14.68 8.35
CA ALA A 263 -1.47 -15.19 7.39
C ALA A 263 -1.53 -14.23 6.19
N GLN A 264 -1.34 -14.75 4.97
CA GLN A 264 -1.41 -13.98 3.73
C GLN A 264 -2.53 -14.48 2.82
N GLY A 265 -2.26 -14.73 1.53
CA GLY A 265 -3.29 -15.03 0.53
C GLY A 265 -4.26 -16.11 1.00
N VAL A 266 -5.55 -15.86 0.77
CA VAL A 266 -6.64 -16.80 1.06
C VAL A 266 -7.50 -17.01 -0.18
N LYS A 267 -7.99 -18.25 -0.34
CA LYS A 267 -8.97 -18.66 -1.36
C LYS A 267 -9.84 -19.80 -0.83
N ILE A 268 -11.09 -19.84 -1.27
CA ILE A 268 -12.00 -20.98 -1.02
C ILE A 268 -12.13 -21.78 -2.32
N SER A 269 -12.15 -23.10 -2.21
CA SER A 269 -12.23 -24.01 -3.36
C SER A 269 -13.53 -23.82 -4.15
N PRO A 270 -13.54 -24.16 -5.46
CA PRO A 270 -14.75 -24.02 -6.30
C PRO A 270 -15.96 -24.83 -5.82
N ASP A 271 -15.74 -25.94 -5.10
CA ASP A 271 -16.80 -26.75 -4.48
C ASP A 271 -17.20 -26.25 -3.09
N GLY A 272 -16.54 -25.21 -2.57
CA GLY A 272 -16.78 -24.62 -1.26
C GLY A 272 -16.27 -25.44 -0.08
N ARG A 273 -15.61 -26.59 -0.30
CA ARG A 273 -15.22 -27.52 0.77
C ARG A 273 -14.02 -27.04 1.58
N TYR A 274 -13.00 -26.49 0.93
CA TYR A 274 -11.73 -26.13 1.56
C TYR A 274 -11.38 -24.66 1.37
N GLY A 275 -11.02 -24.00 2.47
CA GLY A 275 -10.32 -22.73 2.44
C GLY A 275 -8.81 -22.98 2.54
N LEU A 276 -8.02 -22.32 1.69
CA LEU A 276 -6.57 -22.29 1.82
C LEU A 276 -6.11 -20.94 2.31
N ALA A 277 -5.10 -20.95 3.16
CA ALA A 277 -4.45 -19.76 3.67
C ALA A 277 -2.94 -19.93 3.71
N VAL A 278 -2.21 -18.94 3.22
CA VAL A 278 -0.76 -18.97 3.14
C VAL A 278 -0.11 -18.55 4.46
N ALA A 279 0.83 -19.36 4.96
CA ALA A 279 1.67 -19.08 6.12
C ALA A 279 3.14 -18.88 5.69
N PRO A 280 3.55 -17.65 5.31
CA PRO A 280 4.82 -17.39 4.63
C PRO A 280 6.05 -17.73 5.47
N THR A 281 6.02 -17.45 6.78
CA THR A 281 7.16 -17.67 7.69
C THR A 281 7.48 -19.15 7.85
N GLN A 282 6.44 -19.98 7.85
CA GLN A 282 6.54 -21.43 7.98
C GLN A 282 6.86 -22.11 6.64
N GLY A 283 6.52 -21.48 5.52
CA GLY A 283 6.64 -22.08 4.19
C GLY A 283 5.49 -23.02 3.84
N ASP A 284 4.34 -22.83 4.49
CA ASP A 284 3.19 -23.73 4.43
C ASP A 284 1.96 -23.07 3.80
N VAL A 285 1.05 -23.93 3.30
CA VAL A 285 -0.36 -23.59 3.06
C VAL A 285 -1.22 -24.35 4.07
N ALA A 286 -2.01 -23.63 4.85
CA ALA A 286 -3.00 -24.18 5.76
C ALA A 286 -4.29 -24.51 5.00
N VAL A 287 -4.84 -25.70 5.26
CA VAL A 287 -6.10 -26.20 4.71
C VAL A 287 -7.15 -26.16 5.83
N ILE A 288 -8.23 -25.42 5.61
CA ILE A 288 -9.33 -25.25 6.54
C ILE A 288 -10.58 -25.91 5.93
N ASP A 289 -11.26 -26.78 6.67
CA ASP A 289 -12.56 -27.31 6.24
C ASP A 289 -13.62 -26.23 6.43
N MET A 290 -14.36 -25.89 5.37
CA MET A 290 -15.32 -24.78 5.41
C MET A 290 -16.67 -25.16 6.02
N ASN A 291 -16.92 -26.45 6.26
CA ASN A 291 -18.10 -26.91 6.99
C ASN A 291 -17.85 -26.90 8.49
N THR A 292 -16.70 -27.42 8.95
CA THR A 292 -16.36 -27.46 10.39
C THR A 292 -15.66 -26.19 10.86
N LEU A 293 -15.08 -25.42 9.95
CA LEU A 293 -14.25 -24.23 10.23
C LEU A 293 -12.98 -24.54 11.02
N GLU A 294 -12.43 -25.74 10.84
CA GLU A 294 -11.24 -26.23 11.54
C GLU A 294 -10.04 -26.41 10.61
N LEU A 295 -8.84 -26.24 11.15
CA LEU A 295 -7.59 -26.55 10.45
C LEU A 295 -7.46 -28.07 10.25
N VAL A 296 -7.42 -28.50 8.99
CA VAL A 296 -7.28 -29.90 8.59
C VAL A 296 -5.81 -30.30 8.45
N ARG A 297 -5.02 -29.46 7.76
CA ARG A 297 -3.64 -29.79 7.40
C ARG A 297 -2.81 -28.53 7.14
N LYS A 298 -1.50 -28.65 7.33
CA LYS A 298 -0.50 -27.70 6.79
C LYS A 298 0.33 -28.44 5.74
N ILE A 299 0.40 -27.85 4.55
CA ILE A 299 1.11 -28.41 3.40
C ILE A 299 2.40 -27.62 3.20
N PRO A 300 3.58 -28.21 3.40
CA PRO A 300 4.84 -27.56 3.07
C PRO A 300 4.96 -27.32 1.56
N VAL A 301 5.11 -26.06 1.14
CA VAL A 301 5.11 -25.68 -0.27
C VAL A 301 6.45 -25.08 -0.73
N GLY A 302 7.18 -24.38 0.13
CA GLY A 302 8.46 -23.77 -0.22
C GLY A 302 8.74 -22.49 0.57
N LYS A 303 9.75 -21.71 0.16
CA LYS A 303 10.17 -20.49 0.85
C LYS A 303 9.28 -19.30 0.50
N VAL A 304 8.80 -18.63 1.55
CA VAL A 304 8.01 -17.39 1.46
C VAL A 304 6.87 -17.52 0.44
N PRO A 305 5.98 -18.54 0.59
CA PRO A 305 4.76 -18.57 -0.19
C PRO A 305 3.95 -17.30 0.09
N HIS A 306 3.22 -16.77 -0.89
CA HIS A 306 2.55 -15.47 -0.70
C HIS A 306 1.04 -15.48 -1.00
N ASN A 307 0.63 -15.94 -2.18
CA ASN A 307 -0.78 -16.04 -2.57
C ASN A 307 -1.03 -17.31 -3.40
N LEU A 308 -2.28 -17.64 -3.69
CA LEU A 308 -2.64 -18.82 -4.44
C LEU A 308 -3.93 -18.66 -5.25
N VAL A 309 -4.13 -19.55 -6.21
CA VAL A 309 -5.36 -19.71 -6.98
C VAL A 309 -5.65 -21.20 -7.20
N TYR A 310 -6.92 -21.57 -7.26
CA TYR A 310 -7.33 -22.94 -7.60
C TYR A 310 -7.44 -23.13 -9.11
N SER A 311 -7.26 -24.37 -9.59
CA SER A 311 -7.80 -24.76 -10.90
C SER A 311 -9.33 -24.70 -10.88
N ALA A 312 -9.96 -24.51 -12.05
CA ALA A 312 -11.41 -24.38 -12.16
C ALA A 312 -12.18 -25.61 -11.61
N ASP A 313 -11.59 -26.80 -11.72
CA ASP A 313 -12.14 -28.05 -11.19
C ASP A 313 -11.79 -28.30 -9.70
N GLY A 314 -11.02 -27.41 -9.08
CA GLY A 314 -10.59 -27.49 -7.69
C GLY A 314 -9.59 -28.62 -7.38
N THR A 315 -9.10 -29.36 -8.39
CA THR A 315 -8.21 -30.51 -8.15
C THR A 315 -6.77 -30.09 -7.86
N LEU A 316 -6.37 -28.90 -8.30
CA LEU A 316 -5.05 -28.32 -8.07
C LEU A 316 -5.16 -26.92 -7.44
N ALA A 317 -4.13 -26.55 -6.69
CA ALA A 317 -3.87 -25.16 -6.30
C ALA A 317 -2.46 -24.74 -6.73
N TYR A 318 -2.33 -23.52 -7.24
CA TYR A 318 -1.07 -22.90 -7.64
C TYR A 318 -0.70 -21.83 -6.63
N VAL A 319 0.45 -21.96 -5.99
CA VAL A 319 0.90 -21.08 -4.89
C VAL A 319 2.14 -20.32 -5.34
N THR A 320 2.15 -19.00 -5.23
CA THR A 320 3.34 -18.19 -5.53
C THR A 320 4.40 -18.39 -4.46
N LEU A 321 5.63 -18.74 -4.85
CA LEU A 321 6.80 -18.86 -3.97
C LEU A 321 7.71 -17.65 -4.18
N GLN A 322 7.44 -16.58 -3.44
CA GLN A 322 8.15 -15.31 -3.56
C GLN A 322 9.65 -15.46 -3.30
N GLY A 323 10.03 -16.36 -2.39
CA GLY A 323 11.42 -16.62 -2.02
C GLY A 323 12.19 -17.51 -2.99
N GLU A 324 11.53 -18.07 -4.02
CA GLU A 324 12.14 -19.06 -4.92
C GLU A 324 12.04 -18.68 -6.41
N GLY A 325 11.21 -17.70 -6.78
CA GLY A 325 11.00 -17.38 -8.19
C GLY A 325 10.28 -18.51 -8.94
N ALA A 326 9.30 -19.13 -8.27
CA ALA A 326 8.57 -20.28 -8.77
C ALA A 326 7.12 -20.29 -8.26
N LEU A 327 6.32 -21.23 -8.78
CA LEU A 327 5.02 -21.63 -8.23
C LEU A 327 5.13 -23.04 -7.63
N ALA A 328 4.46 -23.32 -6.52
CA ALA A 328 4.16 -24.69 -6.12
C ALA A 328 2.82 -25.13 -6.71
N VAL A 329 2.76 -26.36 -7.22
CA VAL A 329 1.52 -27.02 -7.61
C VAL A 329 1.14 -28.01 -6.52
N VAL A 330 -0.03 -27.82 -5.92
CA VAL A 330 -0.56 -28.61 -4.82
C VAL A 330 -1.70 -29.48 -5.33
N ASP A 331 -1.63 -30.79 -5.05
CA ASP A 331 -2.74 -31.71 -5.25
C ASP A 331 -3.76 -31.52 -4.12
N MET A 332 -4.99 -31.17 -4.48
CA MET A 332 -6.04 -30.92 -3.49
C MET A 332 -6.77 -32.17 -3.01
N ARG A 333 -6.60 -33.31 -3.68
CA ARG A 333 -7.12 -34.60 -3.22
C ARG A 333 -6.17 -35.25 -2.22
N ALA A 334 -4.86 -35.22 -2.50
CA ALA A 334 -3.83 -35.76 -1.62
C ALA A 334 -3.39 -34.75 -0.53
N LEU A 335 -3.72 -33.46 -0.71
CA LEU A 335 -3.30 -32.35 0.15
C LEU A 335 -1.77 -32.31 0.31
N GLU A 336 -1.07 -32.31 -0.82
CA GLU A 336 0.40 -32.31 -0.86
C GLU A 336 0.94 -31.53 -2.05
N LYS A 337 2.14 -30.96 -1.91
CA LYS A 337 2.86 -30.36 -3.05
C LYS A 337 3.31 -31.48 -4.00
N GLN A 338 2.90 -31.40 -5.27
CA GLN A 338 3.35 -32.31 -6.32
C GLN A 338 4.69 -31.88 -6.92
N ARG A 339 4.79 -30.60 -7.33
CA ARG A 339 5.94 -30.07 -8.08
C ARG A 339 6.04 -28.55 -7.99
N GLN A 340 7.06 -27.99 -8.63
CA GLN A 340 7.22 -26.55 -8.81
C GLN A 340 7.33 -26.18 -10.29
N ILE A 341 6.86 -24.99 -10.64
CA ILE A 341 6.96 -24.40 -11.98
C ILE A 341 7.82 -23.13 -11.87
N PRO A 342 8.99 -23.05 -12.52
CA PRO A 342 9.81 -21.83 -12.53
C PRO A 342 9.09 -20.64 -13.18
N THR A 343 9.32 -19.43 -12.69
CA THR A 343 8.75 -18.20 -13.27
C THR A 343 9.84 -17.32 -13.87
N PRO A 344 10.46 -17.70 -15.01
CA PRO A 344 11.57 -16.96 -15.59
C PRO A 344 11.15 -15.51 -15.88
N GLY A 345 12.00 -14.55 -15.46
CA GLY A 345 11.71 -13.12 -15.55
C GLY A 345 10.95 -12.53 -14.35
N LEU A 346 10.39 -13.37 -13.46
CA LEU A 346 9.75 -12.95 -12.21
C LEU A 346 10.49 -13.58 -11.02
N LYS A 347 11.37 -12.80 -10.36
CA LYS A 347 12.17 -13.33 -9.24
C LYS A 347 11.39 -13.46 -7.94
N THR A 348 10.34 -12.66 -7.77
CA THR A 348 9.54 -12.56 -6.54
C THR A 348 8.05 -12.64 -6.86
N PRO A 349 7.55 -13.75 -7.43
CA PRO A 349 6.13 -13.89 -7.74
C PRO A 349 5.30 -13.68 -6.47
N HIS A 350 4.26 -12.87 -6.57
CA HIS A 350 3.54 -12.35 -5.42
C HIS A 350 2.06 -12.67 -5.49
N ASN A 351 1.33 -12.01 -6.40
CA ASN A 351 -0.09 -12.27 -6.63
C ASN A 351 -0.28 -13.05 -7.94
N ILE A 352 -1.36 -13.81 -8.00
CA ILE A 352 -1.64 -14.75 -9.07
C ILE A 352 -3.12 -14.74 -9.39
N ASP A 353 -3.45 -14.96 -10.66
CA ASP A 353 -4.79 -15.31 -11.09
C ASP A 353 -4.75 -16.22 -12.33
N ILE A 354 -5.85 -16.88 -12.64
CA ILE A 354 -5.95 -17.87 -13.72
C ILE A 354 -7.02 -17.46 -14.73
N SER A 355 -6.78 -17.74 -16.01
CA SER A 355 -7.83 -17.63 -17.02
C SER A 355 -8.97 -18.61 -16.72
N ALA A 356 -10.21 -18.21 -16.97
CA ALA A 356 -11.40 -19.03 -16.82
C ALA A 356 -11.32 -20.34 -17.62
N ASN A 357 -10.64 -20.33 -18.77
CA ASN A 357 -10.37 -21.56 -19.55
C ASN A 357 -9.28 -22.48 -18.93
N GLY A 358 -8.62 -22.06 -17.85
CA GLY A 358 -7.60 -22.83 -17.13
C GLY A 358 -6.28 -22.98 -17.86
N GLN A 359 -6.03 -22.26 -18.96
CA GLN A 359 -4.84 -22.42 -19.80
C GLN A 359 -3.70 -21.46 -19.43
N ARG A 360 -3.99 -20.30 -18.83
CA ARG A 360 -2.98 -19.26 -18.55
C ARG A 360 -3.00 -18.84 -17.09
N LEU A 361 -1.83 -18.83 -16.47
CA LEU A 361 -1.61 -18.16 -15.18
C LEU A 361 -1.02 -16.78 -15.40
N TRP A 362 -1.61 -15.79 -14.74
CA TRP A 362 -1.14 -14.42 -14.70
C TRP A 362 -0.52 -14.14 -13.35
N LEU A 363 0.71 -13.67 -13.36
CA LEU A 363 1.54 -13.51 -12.18
C LEU A 363 1.97 -12.05 -12.06
N ARG A 364 1.79 -11.48 -10.88
CA ARG A 364 2.35 -10.18 -10.50
C ARG A 364 3.47 -10.41 -9.50
N ASP A 365 4.66 -9.87 -9.77
CA ASP A 365 5.77 -9.90 -8.83
C ASP A 365 5.77 -8.73 -7.84
N PHE A 366 6.69 -8.75 -6.87
CA PHE A 366 6.83 -7.70 -5.87
C PHE A 366 7.44 -6.39 -6.39
N THR A 367 8.08 -6.42 -7.57
CA THR A 367 8.99 -5.35 -8.02
C THR A 367 8.41 -4.46 -9.12
N GLY A 368 7.40 -4.92 -9.85
CA GLY A 368 6.75 -4.16 -10.92
C GLY A 368 6.71 -4.90 -12.26
N ASN A 369 6.57 -6.24 -12.24
CA ASN A 369 6.46 -7.06 -13.43
C ASN A 369 5.20 -7.92 -13.39
N VAL A 370 4.56 -8.08 -14.55
CA VAL A 370 3.56 -9.12 -14.78
C VAL A 370 4.13 -10.17 -15.72
N GLY A 371 3.83 -11.44 -15.49
CA GLY A 371 4.09 -12.53 -16.41
C GLY A 371 2.82 -13.30 -16.74
N VAL A 372 2.75 -13.84 -17.96
CA VAL A 372 1.71 -14.78 -18.37
C VAL A 372 2.37 -16.11 -18.72
N LEU A 373 1.96 -17.16 -18.02
CA LEU A 373 2.50 -18.51 -18.13
C LEU A 373 1.45 -19.42 -18.74
N ASP A 374 1.85 -20.20 -19.74
CA ASP A 374 1.03 -21.27 -20.32
C ASP A 374 1.09 -22.50 -19.43
N LEU A 375 -0.06 -22.99 -18.98
CA LEU A 375 -0.13 -24.10 -18.03
C LEU A 375 0.10 -25.48 -18.66
N ALA A 376 -0.19 -25.65 -19.95
CA ALA A 376 0.00 -26.93 -20.63
C ALA A 376 1.49 -27.22 -20.87
N SER A 377 2.24 -26.21 -21.29
CA SER A 377 3.68 -26.30 -21.53
C SER A 377 4.54 -25.88 -20.33
N GLU A 378 3.93 -25.27 -19.30
CA GLU A 378 4.61 -24.68 -18.15
C GLU A 378 5.67 -23.63 -18.53
N THR A 379 5.41 -22.86 -19.61
CA THR A 379 6.34 -21.87 -20.15
C THR A 379 5.85 -20.43 -19.97
N MET A 380 6.77 -19.51 -19.67
CA MET A 380 6.46 -18.09 -19.63
C MET A 380 6.30 -17.55 -21.06
N LEU A 381 5.07 -17.19 -21.43
CA LEU A 381 4.75 -16.64 -22.75
C LEU A 381 5.24 -15.21 -22.91
N LYS A 382 5.06 -14.38 -21.87
CA LYS A 382 5.43 -12.96 -21.92
C LYS A 382 5.60 -12.35 -20.54
N THR A 383 6.49 -11.38 -20.43
CA THR A 383 6.62 -10.49 -19.27
C THR A 383 6.39 -9.04 -19.64
N PHE A 384 5.79 -8.28 -18.73
CA PHE A 384 5.42 -6.88 -18.87
C PHE A 384 6.07 -6.06 -17.76
N LYS A 385 6.54 -4.86 -18.08
CA LYS A 385 6.87 -3.84 -17.09
C LYS A 385 5.61 -3.05 -16.76
N VAL A 386 5.26 -3.01 -15.48
CA VAL A 386 4.07 -2.33 -14.96
C VAL A 386 4.47 -1.36 -13.83
N GLY A 387 3.51 -0.69 -13.20
CA GLY A 387 3.80 0.23 -12.10
C GLY A 387 4.60 -0.43 -10.96
N SER A 388 5.48 0.33 -10.32
CA SER A 388 6.40 -0.19 -9.29
C SER A 388 5.70 -0.64 -8.00
N GLY A 389 6.37 -1.54 -7.29
CA GLY A 389 5.90 -2.13 -6.03
C GLY A 389 4.97 -3.33 -6.26
N HIS A 390 4.57 -3.98 -5.17
CA HIS A 390 3.64 -5.11 -5.25
C HIS A 390 2.21 -4.61 -5.51
N GLY A 391 1.38 -5.49 -6.03
CA GLY A 391 -0.01 -5.17 -6.32
C GLY A 391 -0.80 -6.43 -6.62
N GLY A 392 -2.13 -6.33 -6.55
CA GLY A 392 -3.04 -7.37 -6.98
C GLY A 392 -3.04 -7.55 -8.49
N ILE A 393 -3.57 -8.68 -8.92
CA ILE A 393 -3.83 -9.00 -10.31
C ILE A 393 -5.17 -9.73 -10.39
N ASP A 394 -5.91 -9.48 -11.47
CA ASP A 394 -7.22 -10.07 -11.74
C ASP A 394 -7.38 -10.26 -13.25
N VAL A 395 -7.80 -11.45 -13.66
CA VAL A 395 -8.28 -11.74 -15.01
C VAL A 395 -9.76 -11.39 -15.02
N VAL A 396 -10.11 -10.34 -15.75
CA VAL A 396 -11.47 -9.82 -15.78
C VAL A 396 -12.42 -10.87 -16.39
N PRO A 397 -13.58 -11.17 -15.77
CA PRO A 397 -14.58 -12.06 -16.35
C PRO A 397 -14.96 -11.69 -17.78
N GLY A 398 -15.09 -12.70 -18.65
CA GLY A 398 -15.14 -12.53 -20.10
C GLY A 398 -13.76 -12.52 -20.78
N GLU A 399 -12.69 -12.58 -19.98
CA GLU A 399 -11.29 -12.73 -20.38
C GLU A 399 -10.78 -11.65 -21.34
N GLN A 400 -11.42 -10.49 -21.51
CA GLN A 400 -10.89 -9.46 -22.41
C GLN A 400 -9.61 -8.83 -21.84
N TYR A 401 -9.59 -8.58 -20.53
CA TYR A 401 -8.52 -7.82 -19.88
C TYR A 401 -7.96 -8.54 -18.67
N VAL A 402 -6.72 -8.20 -18.34
CA VAL A 402 -6.08 -8.47 -17.06
C VAL A 402 -5.71 -7.13 -16.43
N ALA A 403 -6.12 -6.92 -15.19
CA ALA A 403 -5.92 -5.67 -14.46
C ALA A 403 -4.96 -5.90 -13.29
N THR A 404 -4.00 -4.98 -13.09
CA THR A 404 -3.05 -5.08 -11.98
C THR A 404 -2.80 -3.73 -11.31
N GLY A 405 -2.79 -3.73 -9.97
CA GLY A 405 -2.47 -2.56 -9.15
C GLY A 405 -0.96 -2.38 -8.97
N ALA A 406 -0.52 -1.28 -8.40
CA ALA A 406 0.88 -1.00 -8.11
C ALA A 406 0.99 -0.08 -6.89
N ILE A 407 1.29 -0.64 -5.72
CA ILE A 407 1.17 0.08 -4.44
C ILE A 407 2.13 1.26 -4.29
N SER A 408 3.21 1.30 -5.07
CA SER A 408 4.16 2.42 -5.10
C SER A 408 3.94 3.36 -6.29
N ALA A 409 2.82 3.22 -6.99
CA ALA A 409 2.44 4.04 -8.13
C ALA A 409 1.04 4.65 -7.90
N SER A 410 0.44 5.18 -8.97
CA SER A 410 -0.91 5.75 -8.95
C SER A 410 -1.85 5.14 -10.01
N VAL A 411 -1.46 4.02 -10.62
CA VAL A 411 -2.17 3.47 -11.78
C VAL A 411 -2.56 2.01 -11.59
N VAL A 412 -3.70 1.65 -12.16
CA VAL A 412 -4.01 0.26 -12.52
C VAL A 412 -3.62 0.06 -13.97
N THR A 413 -2.77 -0.92 -14.24
CA THR A 413 -2.38 -1.31 -15.60
C THR A 413 -3.38 -2.32 -16.15
N ILE A 414 -3.90 -2.05 -17.34
CA ILE A 414 -4.82 -2.90 -18.08
C ILE A 414 -4.06 -3.53 -19.25
N ILE A 415 -4.11 -4.86 -19.33
CA ILE A 415 -3.47 -5.68 -20.35
C ILE A 415 -4.57 -6.39 -21.13
N ASP A 416 -4.55 -6.31 -22.45
CA ASP A 416 -5.39 -7.13 -23.31
C ASP A 416 -4.88 -8.58 -23.31
N SER A 417 -5.76 -9.51 -22.93
CA SER A 417 -5.37 -10.89 -22.63
C SER A 417 -5.02 -11.70 -23.89
N GLU A 418 -5.59 -11.33 -25.04
CA GLU A 418 -5.44 -12.07 -26.30
C GLU A 418 -4.19 -11.60 -27.04
N SER A 419 -4.09 -10.30 -27.30
CA SER A 419 -2.95 -9.69 -27.98
C SER A 419 -1.71 -9.55 -27.09
N LEU A 420 -1.87 -9.75 -25.78
CA LEU A 420 -0.81 -9.62 -24.77
C LEU A 420 -0.12 -8.26 -24.84
N LYS A 421 -0.90 -7.18 -24.81
CA LYS A 421 -0.40 -5.79 -24.85
C LYS A 421 -0.98 -4.98 -23.71
N ILE A 422 -0.18 -4.11 -23.12
CA ILE A 422 -0.69 -3.07 -22.22
C ILE A 422 -1.53 -2.12 -23.08
N VAL A 423 -2.81 -1.99 -22.76
CA VAL A 423 -3.74 -1.12 -23.48
C VAL A 423 -3.94 0.21 -22.78
N LYS A 424 -3.87 0.25 -21.45
CA LYS A 424 -4.03 1.49 -20.69
C LYS A 424 -3.38 1.42 -19.30
N ASN A 425 -2.91 2.55 -18.82
CA ASN A 425 -2.63 2.79 -17.41
C ASN A 425 -3.66 3.80 -16.91
N VAL A 426 -4.57 3.36 -16.04
CA VAL A 426 -5.67 4.19 -15.53
C VAL A 426 -5.22 4.83 -14.21
N ASP A 427 -5.18 6.17 -14.12
CA ASP A 427 -4.87 6.87 -12.87
C ASP A 427 -6.03 6.70 -11.89
N VAL A 428 -5.78 5.92 -10.84
CA VAL A 428 -6.75 5.60 -9.79
C VAL A 428 -6.35 6.23 -8.45
N GLY A 429 -5.39 7.14 -8.40
CA GLY A 429 -4.87 7.65 -7.13
C GLY A 429 -3.80 6.74 -6.53
N VAL A 430 -3.20 7.15 -5.42
CA VAL A 430 -1.94 6.62 -4.90
C VAL A 430 -2.12 5.32 -4.13
N GLY A 431 -1.25 4.36 -4.44
CA GLY A 431 -1.23 3.05 -3.79
C GLY A 431 -2.35 2.11 -4.21
N PRO A 432 -2.70 1.98 -5.51
CA PRO A 432 -3.59 0.91 -5.92
C PRO A 432 -2.95 -0.43 -5.58
N HIS A 433 -3.64 -1.25 -4.80
CA HIS A 433 -3.13 -2.55 -4.37
C HIS A 433 -4.06 -3.67 -4.84
N GLY A 434 -5.11 -3.99 -4.08
CA GLY A 434 -6.06 -5.03 -4.45
C GLY A 434 -6.82 -4.64 -5.72
N VAL A 435 -7.00 -5.58 -6.63
CA VAL A 435 -7.76 -5.40 -7.87
C VAL A 435 -8.66 -6.61 -8.05
N ARG A 436 -9.96 -6.40 -8.29
CA ARG A 436 -10.96 -7.42 -8.64
C ARG A 436 -12.03 -6.82 -9.54
N ALA A 437 -12.50 -7.57 -10.51
CA ALA A 437 -13.61 -7.19 -11.37
C ALA A 437 -14.97 -7.65 -10.85
N SER A 438 -16.03 -6.97 -11.30
CA SER A 438 -17.42 -7.40 -11.14
C SER A 438 -17.63 -8.74 -11.82
N ARG A 439 -18.62 -9.52 -11.32
CA ARG A 439 -18.98 -10.84 -11.86
C ARG A 439 -19.21 -10.84 -13.37
N ASP A 440 -19.78 -9.77 -13.89
CA ASP A 440 -20.09 -9.61 -15.31
C ASP A 440 -18.98 -8.90 -16.12
N GLY A 441 -17.84 -8.61 -15.49
CA GLY A 441 -16.68 -8.00 -16.13
C GLY A 441 -16.87 -6.54 -16.55
N GLN A 442 -17.97 -5.88 -16.19
CA GLN A 442 -18.24 -4.49 -16.57
C GLN A 442 -17.41 -3.47 -15.77
N PHE A 443 -17.04 -3.80 -14.53
CA PHE A 443 -16.28 -2.92 -13.67
C PHE A 443 -15.04 -3.61 -13.12
N ILE A 444 -13.95 -2.85 -13.01
CA ILE A 444 -12.77 -3.21 -12.22
C ILE A 444 -12.76 -2.35 -10.97
N TYR A 445 -12.68 -2.98 -9.81
CA TYR A 445 -12.53 -2.34 -8.53
C TYR A 445 -11.06 -2.41 -8.10
N ALA A 446 -10.51 -1.28 -7.67
CA ALA A 446 -9.17 -1.21 -7.12
C ALA A 446 -9.21 -0.58 -5.73
N SER A 447 -8.62 -1.23 -4.74
CA SER A 447 -8.36 -0.60 -3.45
C SER A 447 -7.16 0.33 -3.59
N VAL A 448 -7.32 1.57 -3.16
CA VAL A 448 -6.31 2.62 -3.28
C VAL A 448 -5.85 2.96 -1.87
N THR A 449 -4.79 2.28 -1.43
CA THR A 449 -4.40 2.17 -0.01
C THR A 449 -4.01 3.51 0.58
N ALA A 450 -3.21 4.30 -0.12
CA ALA A 450 -2.72 5.59 0.39
C ALA A 450 -3.81 6.67 0.33
N ASP A 451 -4.63 6.67 -0.73
CA ASP A 451 -5.73 7.63 -0.88
C ASP A 451 -7.06 7.16 -0.23
N ASN A 452 -7.06 6.05 0.53
CA ASN A 452 -8.18 5.54 1.33
C ASN A 452 -9.55 5.43 0.62
N HIS A 453 -9.56 4.98 -0.64
CA HIS A 453 -10.81 4.79 -1.39
C HIS A 453 -10.79 3.54 -2.27
N ILE A 454 -11.95 3.17 -2.81
CA ILE A 454 -12.08 2.22 -3.92
C ILE A 454 -12.28 3.00 -5.21
N ALA A 455 -11.39 2.81 -6.18
CA ALA A 455 -11.61 3.28 -7.53
C ALA A 455 -12.42 2.24 -8.32
N VAL A 456 -13.44 2.71 -9.04
CA VAL A 456 -14.23 1.90 -9.97
C VAL A 456 -13.90 2.33 -11.38
N ILE A 457 -13.42 1.40 -12.19
CA ILE A 457 -13.06 1.59 -13.59
C ILE A 457 -14.10 0.87 -14.44
N ASP A 458 -14.69 1.57 -15.40
CA ASP A 458 -15.58 0.96 -16.41
C ASP A 458 -14.73 0.26 -17.48
N THR A 459 -15.00 -1.01 -17.78
CA THR A 459 -14.14 -1.81 -18.69
C THR A 459 -14.33 -1.47 -20.15
N GLN A 460 -15.45 -0.84 -20.53
CA GLN A 460 -15.70 -0.41 -21.90
C GLN A 460 -14.91 0.85 -22.26
N SER A 461 -14.91 1.85 -21.38
CA SER A 461 -14.22 3.14 -21.55
C SER A 461 -12.79 3.14 -21.00
N LEU A 462 -12.49 2.21 -20.09
CA LEU A 462 -11.27 2.15 -19.30
C LEU A 462 -11.03 3.46 -18.52
N GLU A 463 -12.09 4.11 -18.07
CA GLU A 463 -12.04 5.35 -17.29
C GLU A 463 -12.53 5.11 -15.86
N VAL A 464 -12.03 5.90 -14.91
CA VAL A 464 -12.56 5.89 -13.54
C VAL A 464 -13.94 6.54 -13.55
N VAL A 465 -14.95 5.76 -13.16
CA VAL A 465 -16.35 6.20 -13.08
C VAL A 465 -16.82 6.44 -11.65
N ARG A 466 -16.04 6.03 -10.64
CA ARG A 466 -16.29 6.35 -9.23
C ARG A 466 -15.04 6.25 -8.38
N ARG A 467 -14.98 7.07 -7.33
CA ARG A 467 -14.04 6.94 -6.21
C ARG A 467 -14.84 6.90 -4.92
N GLU A 468 -15.03 5.72 -4.34
CA GLU A 468 -15.81 5.54 -3.11
C GLU A 468 -14.89 5.57 -1.88
N PRO A 469 -15.03 6.55 -0.98
CA PRO A 469 -14.28 6.56 0.28
C PRO A 469 -14.63 5.33 1.13
N VAL A 470 -13.61 4.66 1.69
CA VAL A 470 -13.83 3.44 2.48
C VAL A 470 -14.13 3.74 3.95
N GLY A 471 -13.67 4.88 4.47
CA GLY A 471 -13.81 5.23 5.89
C GLY A 471 -13.04 4.23 6.77
N GLY A 472 -11.79 4.57 7.10
CA GLY A 472 -10.81 3.66 7.69
C GLY A 472 -9.47 3.81 6.96
N GLN A 473 -8.37 3.40 7.59
CA GLN A 473 -7.03 3.55 7.02
C GLN A 473 -6.61 2.27 6.29
N PHE A 474 -6.06 2.44 5.08
CA PHE A 474 -5.36 1.39 4.33
C PHE A 474 -6.28 0.25 3.82
N PRO A 475 -7.23 0.54 2.88
CA PRO A 475 -8.00 -0.50 2.19
C PRO A 475 -7.06 -1.39 1.36
N PHE A 476 -6.87 -2.63 1.76
CA PHE A 476 -5.77 -3.45 1.24
C PHE A 476 -6.19 -4.41 0.12
N TRP A 477 -7.23 -5.21 0.36
CA TRP A 477 -7.75 -6.20 -0.59
C TRP A 477 -9.28 -6.15 -0.64
N LEU A 478 -9.84 -6.76 -1.66
CA LEU A 478 -11.28 -6.83 -1.87
C LEU A 478 -11.71 -8.19 -2.43
N ALA A 479 -12.92 -8.61 -2.07
CA ALA A 479 -13.58 -9.80 -2.59
C ALA A 479 -14.93 -9.42 -3.22
N VAL A 480 -15.23 -10.04 -4.36
CA VAL A 480 -16.42 -9.78 -5.18
C VAL A 480 -17.14 -11.11 -5.44
N PRO A 481 -18.46 -11.20 -5.21
CA PRO A 481 -19.22 -12.39 -5.54
C PRO A 481 -19.04 -12.79 -7.01
N GLY A 482 -18.81 -14.08 -7.27
CA GLY A 482 -18.60 -14.58 -8.64
C GLY A 482 -17.25 -14.25 -9.27
N ASN A 483 -16.30 -13.69 -8.51
CA ASN A 483 -14.90 -13.53 -8.90
C ASN A 483 -13.97 -13.99 -7.75
N PRO A 484 -13.78 -15.33 -7.59
CA PRO A 484 -13.20 -15.95 -6.38
C PRO A 484 -11.70 -15.69 -6.09
#